data_AF-A0A7Y9MJZ4-F1
#
_entry.id   AF-A0A7Y9MJZ4-F1
#
_cell.length_a   1.000
_cell.length_b   1.000
_cell.length_c   1.000
_cell.angle_alpha   90.00
_cell.angle_beta   90.00
_cell.angle_gamma   90.00
#
_symmetry.space_group_name_H-M   'P 1'
#
loop_
_entity.id
_entity.type
_entity.pdbx_description
1 polymer ?
#
loop_
_entity_poly.entity_id
_entity_poly.type
_entity_poly.pdbx_seq_one_letter_code
_entity_poly.pdbx_strand_id
1 'polypeptide(L)'
;MTLQSDGQGFVRPAPEGATLVLGCDWIVGDATGLLVLISTATPDAVTAAVATLPEEGYTCQVADDFGAQFCELPGSGPDTEEFVVARDDVWIYYAPVNRNGRAFLSDIASQIFG
;
A
#
# COMPACT_ATOMS: atom_id res chain seq x y z
N MET A 1 -17.38 -3.38 13.27
CA MET A 1 -16.38 -4.15 12.52
C MET A 1 -15.14 -4.27 13.38
N THR A 2 -14.62 -5.46 13.61
CA THR A 2 -13.44 -5.70 14.46
C THR A 2 -12.20 -5.87 13.58
N LEU A 3 -11.16 -5.08 13.86
CA LEU A 3 -9.81 -5.25 13.31
C LEU A 3 -9.36 -6.70 13.50
N GLN A 4 -8.93 -7.37 12.42
CA GLN A 4 -8.56 -8.79 12.49
C GLN A 4 -7.09 -8.99 12.89
N SER A 5 -6.19 -8.04 12.57
CA SER A 5 -4.76 -8.10 12.89
C SER A 5 -4.07 -6.73 12.67
N ASP A 6 -2.82 -6.58 13.13
CA ASP A 6 -1.94 -5.41 12.91
C ASP A 6 -1.10 -5.52 11.61
N GLY A 7 -1.22 -6.63 10.88
CA GLY A 7 -0.55 -6.84 9.59
C GLY A 7 0.95 -7.14 9.67
N GLN A 8 1.54 -7.40 10.85
CA GLN A 8 2.98 -7.65 11.02
C GLN A 8 3.50 -8.96 10.37
N GLY A 9 2.64 -9.83 9.84
CA GLY A 9 3.01 -11.12 9.23
C GLY A 9 3.03 -11.19 7.70
N PHE A 10 2.60 -10.14 6.99
CA PHE A 10 2.53 -10.16 5.52
C PHE A 10 3.89 -9.85 4.89
N VAL A 11 4.39 -10.72 4.01
CA VAL A 11 5.57 -10.44 3.17
C VAL A 11 5.13 -9.47 2.08
N ARG A 12 5.70 -8.27 2.10
CA ARG A 12 5.33 -7.16 1.22
C ARG A 12 6.54 -6.24 1.03
N PRO A 13 6.60 -5.46 -0.05
CA PRO A 13 7.66 -4.48 -0.22
C PRO A 13 7.53 -3.38 0.85
N ALA A 14 8.64 -3.05 1.48
CA ALA A 14 8.73 -1.98 2.47
C ALA A 14 10.11 -1.33 2.39
N PRO A 15 10.23 -0.01 2.63
CA PRO A 15 11.52 0.65 2.69
C PRO A 15 12.42 0.10 3.78
N GLU A 16 13.73 0.19 3.57
CA GLU A 16 14.71 -0.16 4.61
C GLU A 16 14.48 0.71 5.86
N GLY A 17 14.45 0.07 7.03
CA GLY A 17 14.22 0.75 8.30
C GLY A 17 12.79 1.27 8.49
N ALA A 18 11.82 0.86 7.66
CA ALA A 18 10.43 1.26 7.80
C ALA A 18 9.85 0.86 9.17
N THR A 19 9.15 1.80 9.81
CA THR A 19 8.42 1.58 11.06
C THR A 19 6.92 1.62 10.75
N LEU A 20 6.19 0.55 11.10
CA LEU A 20 4.74 0.52 10.93
C LEU A 20 4.08 1.49 11.92
N VAL A 21 3.31 2.44 11.40
CA VAL A 21 2.56 3.42 12.19
C VAL A 21 1.10 3.01 12.34
N LEU A 22 0.51 2.45 11.28
CA LEU A 22 -0.86 1.95 11.29
C LEU A 22 -0.99 0.71 10.43
N GLY A 23 -1.62 -0.34 10.97
CA GLY A 23 -2.04 -1.51 10.21
C GLY A 23 -3.52 -1.79 10.40
N CYS A 24 -4.23 -1.91 9.29
CA CYS A 24 -5.64 -2.22 9.24
C CYS A 24 -5.86 -3.46 8.37
N ASP A 25 -6.17 -4.58 9.00
CA ASP A 25 -6.62 -5.80 8.35
C ASP A 25 -8.12 -6.00 8.60
N TRP A 26 -8.89 -5.92 7.52
CA TRP A 26 -10.34 -6.16 7.50
C TRP A 26 -10.73 -7.26 6.51
N ILE A 27 -9.90 -8.29 6.36
CA ILE A 27 -10.23 -9.46 5.57
C ILE A 27 -11.21 -10.34 6.35
N VAL A 28 -12.40 -10.58 5.78
CA VAL A 28 -13.44 -11.41 6.38
C VAL A 28 -13.39 -12.82 5.78
N GLY A 29 -13.00 -13.79 6.60
CA GLY A 29 -12.74 -15.16 6.13
C GLY A 29 -11.60 -15.16 5.11
N ASP A 30 -11.70 -15.99 4.07
CA ASP A 30 -10.68 -16.09 3.01
C ASP A 30 -11.10 -15.37 1.71
N ALA A 31 -12.20 -14.59 1.73
CA ALA A 31 -12.90 -14.26 0.49
C ALA A 31 -12.97 -12.78 0.16
N THR A 32 -12.98 -11.85 1.12
CA THR A 32 -13.21 -10.41 0.81
C THR A 32 -12.71 -9.50 1.91
N GLY A 33 -11.98 -8.45 1.54
CA GLY A 33 -11.61 -7.39 2.46
C GLY A 33 -10.48 -6.52 1.95
N LEU A 34 -9.79 -5.87 2.90
CA LEU A 34 -8.78 -4.86 2.64
C LEU A 34 -7.67 -4.99 3.66
N LEU A 35 -6.43 -4.94 3.21
CA LEU A 35 -5.25 -4.72 4.03
C LEU A 35 -4.68 -3.33 3.70
N VAL A 36 -4.51 -2.49 4.72
CA VAL A 36 -3.86 -1.17 4.62
C VAL A 36 -2.74 -1.12 5.64
N LEU A 37 -1.55 -0.74 5.20
CA LEU A 37 -0.37 -0.65 6.07
C LEU A 37 0.36 0.64 5.76
N ILE A 38 0.44 1.52 6.75
CA ILE A 38 1.11 2.81 6.66
C ILE A 38 2.35 2.77 7.53
N SER A 39 3.49 2.96 6.89
CA SER A 39 4.81 2.97 7.50
C SER A 39 5.51 4.29 7.23
N THR A 40 6.43 4.65 8.11
CA THR A 40 7.36 5.76 7.90
C THR A 40 8.79 5.24 7.78
N ALA A 41 9.56 5.84 6.88
CA ALA A 41 10.99 5.59 6.70
C ALA A 41 11.70 6.90 6.31
N THR A 42 13.03 6.91 6.17
CA THR A 42 13.70 8.10 5.65
C THR A 42 13.27 8.36 4.20
N PRO A 43 13.20 9.62 3.73
CA PRO A 43 12.83 9.92 2.34
C PRO A 43 13.71 9.23 1.29
N ASP A 44 15.00 9.10 1.58
CA ASP A 44 15.94 8.38 0.73
C ASP A 44 15.60 6.89 0.65
N ALA A 45 15.22 6.26 1.77
CA ALA A 45 14.82 4.86 1.80
C ALA A 45 13.49 4.63 1.05
N VAL A 46 12.53 5.54 1.20
CA VAL A 46 11.26 5.50 0.45
C VAL A 46 11.53 5.59 -1.06
N THR A 47 12.35 6.55 -1.47
CA THR A 47 12.72 6.75 -2.88
C THR A 47 13.45 5.53 -3.45
N ALA A 48 14.39 4.95 -2.68
CA ALA A 48 15.10 3.74 -3.08
C ALA A 48 14.16 2.55 -3.24
N ALA A 49 13.23 2.36 -2.30
CA ALA A 49 12.26 1.26 -2.35
C ALA A 49 11.30 1.39 -3.53
N VAL A 50 10.82 2.61 -3.84
CA VAL A 50 10.02 2.85 -5.04
C VAL A 50 10.74 2.41 -6.32
N ALA A 51 12.06 2.62 -6.39
CA ALA A 51 12.86 2.29 -7.57
C ALA A 51 13.01 0.78 -7.79
N THR A 52 12.82 -0.07 -6.76
CA THR A 52 12.91 -1.54 -6.89
C THR A 52 11.59 -2.18 -7.32
N LEU A 53 10.45 -1.52 -7.05
CA LEU A 53 9.12 -2.06 -7.33
C LEU A 53 8.91 -2.54 -8.79
N PRO A 54 9.44 -1.88 -9.84
CA PRO A 54 9.33 -2.39 -11.20
C PRO A 54 10.00 -3.75 -11.42
N GLU A 55 11.08 -4.06 -10.69
CA GLU A 55 11.74 -5.37 -10.74
C GLU A 55 10.87 -6.47 -10.09
N GLU A 56 9.99 -6.06 -9.17
CA GLU A 56 8.99 -6.89 -8.50
C GLU A 56 7.68 -7.01 -9.30
N GLY A 57 7.60 -6.37 -10.47
CA GLY A 57 6.46 -6.44 -11.39
C GLY A 57 5.44 -5.32 -11.26
N TYR A 58 5.67 -4.33 -10.39
CA TYR A 58 4.79 -3.18 -10.25
C TYR A 58 4.91 -2.22 -11.44
N THR A 59 3.78 -1.65 -11.84
CA THR A 59 3.73 -0.51 -12.77
C THR A 59 3.56 0.78 -11.98
N CYS A 60 4.55 1.66 -12.07
CA CYS A 60 4.64 2.88 -11.26
C CYS A 60 4.39 4.14 -12.10
N GLN A 61 3.60 5.08 -11.58
CA GLN A 61 3.34 6.39 -12.16
C GLN A 61 3.14 7.44 -11.06
N VAL A 62 3.32 8.72 -11.38
CA VAL A 62 2.95 9.79 -10.46
C VAL A 62 1.43 9.94 -10.49
N ALA A 63 0.80 10.00 -9.31
CA ALA A 63 -0.62 10.21 -9.15
C ALA A 63 -0.90 11.72 -9.05
N ASP A 64 -1.58 12.27 -10.06
CA ASP A 64 -1.87 13.71 -10.14
C ASP A 64 -2.85 14.19 -9.06
N ASP A 65 -3.64 13.29 -8.48
CA ASP A 65 -4.70 13.57 -7.51
C ASP A 65 -4.16 13.87 -6.09
N PHE A 66 -3.05 13.25 -5.69
CA PHE A 66 -2.43 13.47 -4.37
C PHE A 66 -0.90 13.69 -4.43
N GLY A 67 -0.33 13.83 -5.64
CA GLY A 67 1.06 14.21 -5.85
C GLY A 67 2.08 13.21 -5.28
N ALA A 68 1.72 11.92 -5.23
CA ALA A 68 2.58 10.86 -4.72
C ALA A 68 2.91 9.86 -5.82
N GLN A 69 3.95 9.06 -5.61
CA GLN A 69 4.17 7.91 -6.45
C GLN A 69 3.09 6.87 -6.17
N PHE A 70 2.46 6.36 -7.23
CA PHE A 70 1.50 5.26 -7.20
C PHE A 70 2.03 4.10 -8.02
N CYS A 71 2.12 2.93 -7.40
CA CYS A 71 2.58 1.70 -8.02
C CYS A 71 1.51 0.62 -7.85
N GLU A 72 1.22 -0.10 -8.93
CA GLU A 72 0.21 -1.16 -8.96
C GLU A 72 0.86 -2.45 -9.44
N LEU A 73 0.71 -3.51 -8.65
CA LEU A 73 0.98 -4.88 -9.07
C LEU A 73 -0.37 -5.54 -9.39
N PRO A 74 -0.66 -5.79 -10.68
CA PRO A 74 -1.90 -6.45 -11.06
C PRO A 74 -1.91 -7.89 -10.55
N GLY A 75 -3.01 -8.29 -9.92
CA GLY A 75 -3.18 -9.66 -9.46
C GLY A 75 -3.29 -10.67 -10.60
N SER A 76 -2.93 -11.92 -10.36
CA SER A 76 -3.15 -13.03 -11.30
C SER A 76 -4.61 -13.52 -11.33
N GLY A 77 -5.51 -12.84 -10.63
CA GLY A 77 -6.95 -13.13 -10.53
C GLY A 77 -7.71 -11.93 -9.94
N PRO A 78 -9.05 -12.01 -9.79
CA PRO A 78 -9.89 -10.90 -9.32
C PRO A 78 -9.63 -10.41 -7.88
N ASP A 79 -8.65 -11.02 -7.18
CA ASP A 79 -8.62 -11.08 -5.72
C ASP A 79 -7.30 -10.61 -5.11
N THR A 80 -6.33 -10.17 -5.91
CA THR A 80 -4.95 -9.94 -5.42
C THR A 80 -4.27 -8.76 -6.12
N GLU A 81 -4.96 -7.63 -6.27
CA GLU A 81 -4.28 -6.38 -6.65
C GLU A 81 -3.48 -5.88 -5.45
N GLU A 82 -2.27 -5.40 -5.68
CA GLU A 82 -1.47 -4.74 -4.67
C GLU A 82 -1.11 -3.34 -5.14
N PHE A 83 -1.14 -2.40 -4.20
CA PHE A 83 -0.86 -1.00 -4.46
C PHE A 83 0.17 -0.50 -3.45
N VAL A 84 1.09 0.32 -3.94
CA VAL A 84 1.97 1.13 -3.12
C VAL A 84 1.73 2.60 -3.44
N VAL A 85 1.55 3.41 -2.40
CA VAL A 85 1.59 4.87 -2.50
C VAL A 85 2.71 5.39 -1.64
N ALA A 86 3.59 6.21 -2.21
CA ALA A 86 4.78 6.69 -1.54
C ALA A 86 5.04 8.17 -1.84
N ARG A 87 5.28 8.96 -0.80
CA ARG A 87 5.73 10.35 -0.90
C ARG A 87 6.50 10.72 0.36
N ASP A 88 7.60 11.45 0.18
CA ASP A 88 8.44 11.93 1.27
C ASP A 88 8.88 10.77 2.18
N ASP A 89 8.54 10.80 3.47
CA ASP A 89 8.86 9.80 4.48
C ASP A 89 7.77 8.72 4.67
N VAL A 90 6.69 8.75 3.88
CA VAL A 90 5.53 7.87 4.04
C VAL A 90 5.47 6.80 2.96
N TRP A 91 5.18 5.57 3.40
CA TRP A 91 4.93 4.40 2.56
C TRP A 91 3.59 3.76 2.93
N ILE A 92 2.68 3.68 1.96
CA ILE A 92 1.37 3.04 2.11
C ILE A 92 1.38 1.79 1.23
N TYR A 93 1.24 0.62 1.85
CA TYR A 93 0.92 -0.62 1.16
C TYR A 93 -0.57 -0.93 1.31
N TYR A 94 -1.21 -1.31 0.20
CA TYR A 94 -2.63 -1.57 0.18
C TYR A 94 -2.96 -2.76 -0.72
N ALA A 95 -3.67 -3.75 -0.18
CA ALA A 95 -4.06 -4.95 -0.90
C ALA A 95 -5.55 -5.23 -0.67
N PRO A 96 -6.43 -4.89 -1.62
CA PRO A 96 -7.82 -5.30 -1.60
C PRO A 96 -7.99 -6.75 -2.10
N VAL A 97 -8.92 -7.48 -1.49
CA VAL A 97 -9.33 -8.82 -1.90
C VAL A 97 -10.82 -8.76 -2.26
N ASN A 98 -11.19 -9.11 -3.49
CA ASN A 98 -12.58 -9.11 -3.98
C ASN A 98 -13.31 -7.77 -3.75
N ARG A 99 -12.59 -6.64 -3.83
CA ARG A 99 -13.11 -5.28 -3.63
C ARG A 99 -12.42 -4.31 -4.58
N ASN A 100 -13.19 -3.34 -5.10
CA ASN A 100 -12.59 -2.16 -5.73
C ASN A 100 -12.06 -1.24 -4.61
N GLY A 101 -10.78 -1.36 -4.32
CA GLY A 101 -10.13 -0.62 -3.24
C GLY A 101 -9.57 0.75 -3.62
N ARG A 102 -9.50 1.07 -4.92
CA ARG A 102 -8.79 2.26 -5.41
C ARG A 102 -9.39 3.58 -4.88
N ALA A 103 -10.70 3.67 -4.79
CA ALA A 103 -11.37 4.86 -4.25
C ALA A 103 -11.05 5.06 -2.75
N PHE A 104 -10.94 3.96 -1.99
CA PHE A 104 -10.59 4.01 -0.57
C PHE A 104 -9.12 4.40 -0.36
N LEU A 105 -8.22 3.87 -1.19
CA LEU A 105 -6.81 4.25 -1.18
C LEU A 105 -6.60 5.72 -1.52
N SER A 106 -7.32 6.26 -2.52
CA SER A 106 -7.24 7.69 -2.88
C SER A 106 -7.72 8.60 -1.74
N ASP A 107 -8.78 8.22 -1.01
CA ASP A 107 -9.24 8.95 0.19
C ASP A 107 -8.18 8.95 1.31
N ILE A 108 -7.61 7.78 1.62
CA ILE A 108 -6.51 7.66 2.62
C ILE A 108 -5.32 8.53 2.21
N ALA A 109 -4.85 8.39 0.96
CA ALA A 109 -3.71 9.14 0.45
C ALA A 109 -3.98 10.65 0.52
N SER A 110 -5.18 11.10 0.15
CA SER A 110 -5.57 12.51 0.21
C SER A 110 -5.58 13.06 1.64
N GLN A 111 -6.00 12.27 2.63
CA GLN A 111 -5.98 12.68 4.04
C GLN A 111 -4.57 12.77 4.64
N ILE A 112 -3.62 11.98 4.11
CA ILE A 112 -2.23 11.98 4.57
C ILE A 112 -1.40 13.07 3.86
N PHE A 113 -1.66 13.26 2.56
CA PHE A 113 -0.80 14.04 1.67
C PHE A 113 -1.37 15.39 1.23
N GLY A 114 -2.67 15.63 1.40
CA GLY A 114 -3.40 16.84 1.01
C GLY A 114 -3.51 17.90 2.10
#